data_AF-A0A7L4NPI3-F1
#
_entry.id   AF-A0A7L4NPI3-F1
#
_cell.length_a   1.000
_cell.length_b   1.000
_cell.length_c   1.000
_cell.angle_alpha   90.00
_cell.angle_beta   90.00
_cell.angle_gamma   90.00
#
_symmetry.space_group_name_H-M   'P 1'
#
loop_
_entity.id
_entity.type
_entity.pdbx_description
1 polymer ?
#
loop_
_entity_poly.entity_id
_entity_poly.type
_entity_poly.pdbx_seq_one_letter_code
_entity_poly.pdbx_strand_id
1 'polypeptide(L)'
;GCERSFHLPCAARGQCTTQYFAHYKSYCSDHSPEQIVEATPEKGTYCLICTDSVDDRKSYRTMVCPACKHAWFHRDCIQGQSLCAGLCFQCPLCRDREVFMVEMLILGIRITLR
;
A
#
# COMPACT_ATOMS: atom_id res chain seq x y z
N GLY A 1 6.77 12.04 -16.90
CA GLY A 1 5.40 11.80 -16.44
C GLY A 1 4.51 11.58 -17.65
N CYS A 2 3.26 11.17 -17.46
CA CYS A 2 2.26 11.08 -18.53
C CYS A 2 1.17 12.15 -18.36
N GLU A 3 0.50 12.52 -19.45
CA GLU A 3 -0.55 13.56 -19.48
C GLU A 3 -1.93 13.10 -18.98
N ARG A 4 -2.04 11.89 -18.41
CA ARG A 4 -3.32 11.35 -17.91
C ARG A 4 -3.77 12.09 -16.65
N SER A 5 -5.03 12.54 -16.66
CA SER A 5 -5.69 13.18 -15.51
C SER A 5 -6.88 12.34 -15.04
N PHE A 6 -7.18 12.39 -13.75
CA PHE A 6 -8.27 11.62 -13.16
C PHE A 6 -8.89 12.34 -11.96
N HIS A 7 -10.21 12.19 -11.79
CA HIS A 7 -10.85 12.54 -10.53
C HIS A 7 -10.35 11.61 -9.43
N LEU A 8 -10.22 12.11 -8.20
CA LEU A 8 -9.71 11.32 -7.08
C LEU A 8 -10.49 10.00 -6.84
N PRO A 9 -11.85 9.96 -6.89
CA PRO A 9 -12.58 8.70 -6.75
C PRO A 9 -12.37 7.74 -7.94
N CYS A 10 -12.09 8.28 -9.13
CA CYS A 10 -11.78 7.48 -10.31
C CYS A 10 -10.36 6.91 -10.26
N ALA A 11 -9.41 7.59 -9.59
CA ALA A 11 -8.03 7.15 -9.43
C ALA A 11 -7.96 5.75 -8.81
N ALA A 12 -8.66 5.55 -7.69
CA ALA A 12 -8.69 4.26 -7.00
C ALA A 12 -9.27 3.14 -7.86
N ARG A 13 -10.35 3.41 -8.60
CA ARG A 13 -10.95 2.45 -9.54
C ARG A 13 -10.03 2.12 -10.72
N GLY A 14 -9.29 3.12 -11.19
CA GLY A 14 -8.31 2.98 -12.27
C GLY A 14 -6.96 2.45 -11.81
N GLN A 15 -6.81 2.01 -10.55
CA GLN A 15 -5.54 1.55 -9.97
C GLN A 15 -4.40 2.58 -10.10
N CYS A 16 -4.77 3.86 -10.11
CA CYS A 16 -3.85 4.98 -10.06
C CYS A 16 -3.40 5.21 -8.62
N THR A 17 -2.15 5.63 -8.46
CA THR A 17 -1.58 5.95 -7.15
C THR A 17 -1.55 7.47 -6.95
N THR A 18 -2.16 7.96 -5.87
CA THR A 18 -2.04 9.35 -5.42
C THR A 18 -1.29 9.38 -4.10
N GLN A 19 -0.18 10.11 -4.06
CA GLN A 19 0.60 10.34 -2.85
C GLN A 19 0.04 11.52 -2.08
N TYR A 20 -0.02 11.38 -0.75
CA TYR A 20 -0.57 12.40 0.16
C TYR A 20 0.51 13.08 1.01
N PHE A 21 1.74 13.12 0.48
CA PHE A 21 2.90 13.70 1.14
C PHE A 21 3.72 14.54 0.15
N ALA A 22 4.57 15.42 0.67
CA ALA A 22 5.45 16.30 -0.10
C ALA A 22 4.72 17.06 -1.22
N HIS A 23 4.96 16.67 -2.48
CA HIS A 23 4.42 17.33 -3.68
C HIS A 23 3.12 16.72 -4.21
N TYR A 24 2.48 15.82 -3.45
CA TYR A 24 1.18 15.23 -3.81
C TYR A 24 1.13 14.62 -5.23
N LYS A 25 2.20 13.88 -5.59
CA LYS A 25 2.33 13.30 -6.92
C LYS A 25 1.22 12.29 -7.19
N SER A 26 0.80 12.23 -8.45
CA SER A 26 -0.23 11.31 -8.92
C SER A 26 0.29 10.56 -10.14
N TYR A 27 0.00 9.26 -10.18
CA TYR A 27 0.52 8.32 -11.16
C TYR A 27 -0.64 7.52 -11.75
N CYS A 28 -0.68 7.36 -13.08
CA CYS A 28 -1.62 6.43 -13.69
C CYS A 28 -1.18 4.98 -13.44
N SER A 29 -2.08 4.02 -13.63
CA SER A 29 -1.78 2.57 -13.51
C SER A 29 -0.43 2.16 -14.11
N ASP A 30 -0.15 2.61 -15.33
CA ASP A 30 1.02 2.19 -16.11
C ASP A 30 2.34 2.81 -15.62
N HIS A 31 2.26 3.86 -14.79
CA HIS A 31 3.42 4.58 -14.25
C HIS A 31 3.38 4.64 -12.72
N SER A 32 2.51 3.85 -12.08
CA SER A 32 2.40 3.77 -10.63
C SER A 32 3.69 3.21 -10.02
N PRO A 33 4.11 3.69 -8.84
CA PRO A 33 5.20 3.06 -8.12
C PRO A 33 4.81 1.62 -7.74
N GLU A 34 5.78 0.72 -7.85
CA GLU A 34 5.63 -0.70 -7.51
C GLU A 34 6.53 -1.07 -6.33
N GLN A 35 6.17 -2.12 -5.60
CA GLN A 35 7.03 -2.68 -4.56
C GLN A 35 8.15 -3.51 -5.17
N ILE A 36 9.36 -2.95 -5.12
CA ILE A 36 10.61 -3.61 -5.57
C ILE A 36 11.13 -4.68 -4.60
N VAL A 37 10.41 -4.95 -3.51
CA VAL A 37 10.79 -5.94 -2.50
C VAL A 37 10.72 -7.34 -3.11
N GLU A 38 11.84 -8.06 -3.18
CA GLU A 38 11.88 -9.47 -3.63
C GLU A 38 11.16 -10.40 -2.64
N ALA A 39 9.85 -10.51 -2.80
CA ALA A 39 8.94 -11.34 -2.03
C ALA A 39 7.72 -11.70 -2.89
N THR A 40 7.26 -12.94 -2.79
CA THR A 40 6.06 -13.45 -3.46
C THR A 40 5.20 -14.15 -2.41
N PRO A 41 3.88 -13.96 -2.41
CA PRO A 41 2.99 -14.69 -1.52
C PRO A 41 3.10 -16.20 -1.78
N GLU A 42 3.19 -16.99 -0.72
CA GLU A 42 3.02 -18.43 -0.84
C GLU A 42 1.56 -18.78 -1.12
N LYS A 43 1.29 -19.96 -1.66
CA LYS A 43 -0.09 -20.43 -1.85
C LYS A 43 -0.83 -20.48 -0.52
N GLY A 44 -2.01 -19.88 -0.47
CA GLY A 44 -2.78 -19.78 0.78
C GLY A 44 -2.24 -18.70 1.73
N THR A 45 -1.52 -17.70 1.24
CA THR A 45 -1.22 -16.51 2.02
C THR A 45 -2.50 -15.71 2.29
N TYR A 46 -2.71 -15.31 3.55
CA TYR A 46 -3.85 -14.51 3.98
C TYR A 46 -3.42 -13.10 4.38
N CYS A 47 -4.32 -12.14 4.20
CA CYS A 47 -4.12 -10.79 4.72
C CYS A 47 -4.15 -10.83 6.25
N LEU A 48 -3.13 -10.28 6.91
CA LEU A 48 -3.06 -10.28 8.38
C LEU A 48 -4.12 -9.39 9.07
N ILE A 49 -4.88 -8.61 8.30
CA ILE A 49 -5.89 -7.67 8.84
C ILE A 49 -7.29 -8.28 8.76
N CYS A 50 -7.71 -8.75 7.59
CA CYS A 50 -9.06 -9.31 7.39
C CYS A 50 -9.11 -10.84 7.39
N THR A 51 -7.96 -11.52 7.39
CA THR A 51 -7.82 -12.99 7.32
C THR A 51 -8.31 -13.66 6.03
N ASP A 52 -8.68 -12.88 5.01
CA ASP A 52 -9.00 -13.39 3.66
C ASP A 52 -7.76 -13.55 2.78
N SER A 53 -7.84 -14.38 1.75
CA SER A 53 -6.73 -14.64 0.82
C SER A 53 -6.32 -13.38 0.05
N VAL A 54 -5.02 -13.16 -0.09
CA VAL A 54 -4.46 -12.14 -0.99
C VAL A 54 -4.25 -12.70 -2.40
N ASP A 55 -3.96 -11.83 -3.38
CA ASP A 55 -3.55 -12.30 -4.71
C ASP A 55 -2.21 -13.07 -4.61
N ASP A 56 -1.91 -13.90 -5.61
CA ASP A 56 -0.69 -14.71 -5.68
C ASP A 56 0.57 -13.92 -6.06
N ARG A 57 0.45 -12.60 -6.21
CA ARG A 57 1.54 -11.69 -6.57
C ARG A 57 1.30 -10.31 -5.98
N LYS A 58 2.40 -9.57 -5.81
CA LYS A 58 2.34 -8.12 -5.54
C LYS A 58 1.56 -7.43 -6.67
N SER A 59 0.68 -6.52 -6.31
CA SER A 59 -0.16 -5.77 -7.25
C SER A 59 -0.60 -4.46 -6.60
N TYR A 60 -1.34 -3.62 -7.32
CA TYR A 60 -2.01 -2.48 -6.70
C TYR A 60 -2.87 -2.90 -5.49
N ARG A 61 -3.46 -4.10 -5.52
CA ARG A 61 -4.36 -4.61 -4.48
C ARG A 61 -3.65 -5.38 -3.37
N THR A 62 -2.49 -5.97 -3.66
CA THR A 62 -1.79 -6.89 -2.76
C THR A 62 -0.39 -6.36 -2.46
N MET A 63 -0.14 -6.06 -1.18
CA MET A 63 1.09 -5.43 -0.71
C MET A 63 1.78 -6.28 0.36
N VAL A 64 3.10 -6.12 0.47
CA VAL A 64 3.95 -6.79 1.46
C VAL A 64 4.64 -5.77 2.37
N CYS A 65 4.86 -6.13 3.63
CA CYS A 65 5.75 -5.36 4.49
C CYS A 65 7.19 -5.42 3.95
N PRO A 66 7.82 -4.29 3.59
CA PRO A 66 9.18 -4.27 3.05
C PRO A 66 10.24 -4.74 4.05
N ALA A 67 10.00 -4.53 5.34
CA ALA A 67 10.96 -4.86 6.39
C ALA A 67 11.03 -6.37 6.65
N CYS A 68 9.89 -7.01 6.92
CA CYS A 68 9.88 -8.43 7.25
C CYS A 68 9.66 -9.34 6.05
N LYS A 69 9.06 -8.88 4.95
CA LYS A 69 8.75 -9.67 3.73
C LYS A 69 7.78 -10.84 3.92
N HIS A 70 7.24 -11.04 5.13
CA HIS A 70 6.32 -12.13 5.45
C HIS A 70 4.88 -11.66 5.71
N ALA A 71 4.69 -10.36 5.97
CA ALA A 71 3.37 -9.82 6.24
C ALA A 71 2.73 -9.29 4.96
N TRP A 72 1.59 -9.87 4.58
CA TRP A 72 0.87 -9.55 3.36
C TRP A 72 -0.49 -8.94 3.66
N PHE A 73 -0.94 -8.04 2.79
CA PHE A 73 -2.16 -7.27 3.01
C PHE A 73 -2.88 -6.90 1.73
N HIS A 74 -4.21 -6.80 1.81
CA HIS A 74 -4.95 -6.01 0.82
C HIS A 74 -4.71 -4.51 1.03
N ARG A 75 -4.60 -3.77 -0.06
CA ARG A 75 -4.43 -2.31 -0.08
C ARG A 75 -5.48 -1.60 0.75
N ASP A 76 -6.73 -1.99 0.59
CA ASP A 76 -7.88 -1.38 1.28
C ASP A 76 -7.84 -1.65 2.79
N CYS A 77 -7.41 -2.85 3.21
CA CYS A 77 -7.22 -3.18 4.62
C CYS A 77 -6.13 -2.34 5.26
N ILE A 78 -4.99 -2.18 4.58
CA ILE A 78 -3.91 -1.30 5.04
C ILE A 78 -4.36 0.15 5.10
N GLN A 79 -5.11 0.62 4.10
CA GLN A 79 -5.65 1.97 4.07
C GLN A 79 -6.62 2.22 5.24
N GLY A 80 -7.44 1.24 5.61
CA GLY A 80 -8.29 1.32 6.80
C GLY A 80 -7.45 1.36 8.08
N GLN A 81 -6.46 0.49 8.20
CA GLN A 81 -5.57 0.45 9.37
C GLN A 81 -4.80 1.76 9.56
N SER A 82 -4.27 2.36 8.49
CA SER A 82 -3.49 3.60 8.57
C SER A 82 -4.33 4.80 9.02
N LEU A 83 -5.60 4.86 8.62
CA LEU A 83 -6.54 5.91 9.06
C LEU A 83 -6.89 5.78 10.56
N CYS A 84 -6.93 4.55 11.09
CA CYS A 84 -7.17 4.30 12.51
C CYS A 84 -5.91 4.53 13.36
N ALA A 85 -4.75 4.07 12.92
CA ALA A 85 -3.51 4.10 13.70
C ALA A 85 -2.78 5.46 13.65
N GLY A 86 -2.95 6.23 12.58
CA GLY A 86 -2.27 7.51 12.39
C GLY A 86 -0.75 7.41 12.55
N LEU A 87 -0.17 8.22 13.44
CA LEU A 87 1.27 8.20 13.71
C LEU A 87 1.81 6.88 14.27
N CYS A 88 0.96 6.06 14.89
CA CYS A 88 1.34 4.74 15.40
C CYS A 88 1.26 3.63 14.34
N PHE A 89 1.09 4.00 13.06
CA PHE A 89 1.02 3.04 11.97
C PHE A 89 2.35 2.29 11.79
N GLN A 90 2.30 0.97 11.93
CA GLN A 90 3.45 0.08 11.86
C GLN A 90 3.00 -1.30 11.37
N CYS A 91 3.94 -2.12 10.92
CA CYS A 91 3.63 -3.49 10.50
C CYS A 91 3.03 -4.29 11.67
N PRO A 92 1.84 -4.90 11.53
CA PRO A 92 1.25 -5.74 12.58
C PRO A 92 2.12 -6.93 13.02
N LEU A 93 2.97 -7.44 12.13
CA LEU A 93 3.78 -8.63 12.38
C LEU A 93 5.12 -8.28 13.05
N CYS A 94 5.96 -7.49 12.38
CA CYS A 94 7.33 -7.21 12.85
C CYS A 94 7.45 -5.91 13.65
N ARG A 95 6.39 -5.10 13.73
CA ARG A 95 6.37 -3.78 14.39
C ARG A 95 7.37 -2.77 13.81
N ASP A 96 7.92 -3.03 12.63
CA ASP A 96 8.68 -2.00 11.90
C ASP A 96 7.75 -0.83 11.54
N ARG A 97 8.21 0.38 11.86
CA ARG A 97 7.49 1.63 11.65
C ARG A 97 8.09 2.43 10.50
N GLU A 98 9.40 2.63 10.52
CA GLU A 98 10.08 3.54 9.59
C GLU A 98 10.01 3.05 8.14
N VAL A 99 10.52 1.84 7.85
CA VAL A 99 10.56 1.30 6.48
C VAL A 99 9.14 1.02 6.00
N PHE A 100 8.30 0.49 6.88
CA PHE A 100 6.90 0.20 6.59
C PHE A 100 6.11 1.46 6.21
N MET A 101 6.12 2.51 7.03
CA MET A 101 5.35 3.73 6.74
C MET A 101 5.82 4.42 5.47
N VAL A 102 7.14 4.53 5.27
CA VAL A 102 7.70 5.19 4.07
C VAL A 102 7.25 4.49 2.79
N GLU A 103 7.35 3.16 2.76
CA GLU A 103 6.91 2.37 1.61
C GLU A 103 5.40 2.53 1.36
N MET A 104 4.58 2.43 2.42
CA MET A 104 3.12 2.58 2.30
C MET A 104 2.74 3.98 1.79
N LEU A 105 3.43 5.04 2.24
CA LEU A 105 3.24 6.40 1.72
C LEU A 105 3.57 6.50 0.24
N ILE A 106 4.70 5.93 -0.20
CA ILE A 106 5.14 5.92 -1.61
C ILE A 106 4.08 5.25 -2.50
N LEU A 107 3.48 4.15 -2.03
CA LEU A 107 2.40 3.41 -2.71
C LEU A 107 1.02 4.07 -2.59
N GLY A 108 0.96 5.28 -2.01
CA GLY A 108 -0.26 6.09 -1.92
C GLY A 108 -1.22 5.66 -0.82
N ILE A 109 -0.75 4.97 0.22
CA ILE A 109 -1.53 4.77 1.44
C ILE A 109 -1.53 6.07 2.21
N ARG A 110 -2.73 6.61 2.43
CA ARG A 110 -2.90 7.83 3.20
C ARG A 110 -2.73 7.52 4.69
N ILE A 111 -1.80 8.19 5.35
CA ILE A 111 -1.64 8.18 6.82
C ILE A 111 -2.11 9.53 7.34
N THR A 112 -3.06 9.54 8.26
CA THR A 112 -3.52 10.78 8.90
C THR A 112 -2.60 11.16 10.05
N LEU A 113 -2.03 12.37 9.98
CA LEU A 113 -1.44 13.06 11.12
C LEU A 113 -2.62 13.68 11.87
N ARG A 114 -3.04 13.06 12.97
CA ARG A 114 -4.13 13.57 13.80
C ARG A 114 -3.59 14.49 14.88
#